data_AF-A0AA97J7N9-F1
#
_entry.id   AF-A0AA97J7N9-F1
#
_cell.length_a   1.000
_cell.length_b   1.000
_cell.length_c   1.000
_cell.angle_alpha   90.00
_cell.angle_beta   90.00
_cell.angle_gamma   90.00
#
_symmetry.space_group_name_H-M   'P 1'
#
loop_
_entity.id
_entity.type
_entity.pdbx_description
1 polymer ?
#
loop_
_entity_poly.entity_id
_entity_poly.type
_entity_poly.pdbx_seq_one_letter_code
_entity_poly.pdbx_strand_id
1 'polypeptide(L)'
;MSPTLPIPAPSCGGNSGINKPGLETLSYLQQYFCTSLENISENSSCKVCPHNWYLHKQKCYWISTEKLTWNKSMEDCTAKNSQMLVIQNQDEMAFLENVTKPGRLLWIGLRATSSERKWTWVNGSSFDDKLSSKLDPAKANDCGKLNGKQIISESCIIPTSWICEKKVLVIQLEVCPISPFTFKASMNTE
;
A
#
# COMPACT_ATOMS: atom_id res chain seq x y z
N MET A 1 -27.32 -34.58 9.29
CA MET A 1 -26.90 -33.68 8.20
C MET A 1 -25.43 -33.34 8.46
N SER A 2 -24.52 -34.04 7.79
CA SER A 2 -23.08 -33.79 7.92
C SER A 2 -22.66 -32.70 6.93
N PRO A 3 -21.79 -31.76 7.32
CA PRO A 3 -21.32 -30.71 6.42
C PRO A 3 -20.43 -31.33 5.34
N THR A 4 -20.76 -31.08 4.08
CA THR A 4 -19.89 -31.36 2.93
C THR A 4 -18.60 -30.56 3.06
N LEU A 5 -17.48 -31.27 3.12
CA LEU A 5 -16.13 -30.70 3.05
C LEU A 5 -15.96 -29.90 1.75
N PRO A 6 -15.25 -28.76 1.76
CA PRO A 6 -14.92 -28.02 0.54
C PRO A 6 -14.04 -28.89 -0.37
N ILE A 7 -14.43 -28.97 -1.64
CA ILE A 7 -13.67 -29.67 -2.68
C ILE A 7 -12.27 -29.03 -2.75
N PRO A 8 -11.17 -29.79 -2.58
CA PRO A 8 -9.84 -29.24 -2.71
C PRO A 8 -9.64 -28.76 -4.15
N ALA A 9 -9.10 -27.55 -4.32
CA ALA A 9 -8.71 -27.04 -5.62
C ALA A 9 -7.75 -28.05 -6.30
N PRO A 10 -7.90 -28.31 -7.61
CA PRO A 10 -7.05 -29.29 -8.29
C PRO A 10 -5.58 -28.91 -8.11
N SER A 11 -4.82 -29.83 -7.51
CA SER A 11 -3.38 -29.67 -7.30
C SER A 11 -2.67 -29.72 -8.64
N CYS A 12 -1.96 -28.65 -9.00
CA CYS A 12 -1.05 -28.62 -10.14
C CYS A 12 0.15 -29.53 -9.82
N GLY A 13 0.14 -30.77 -10.30
CA GLY A 13 1.26 -31.70 -10.22
C GLY A 13 1.45 -32.39 -11.56
N GLY A 14 2.56 -32.11 -12.23
CA GLY A 14 2.97 -32.80 -13.47
C GLY A 14 3.87 -31.96 -14.37
N ASN A 15 5.03 -32.50 -14.74
CA ASN A 15 5.94 -31.91 -15.72
C ASN A 15 5.47 -32.23 -17.15
N SER A 16 4.83 -31.26 -17.82
CA SER A 16 4.70 -31.24 -19.28
C SER A 16 4.92 -29.82 -19.80
N GLY A 17 5.68 -29.70 -20.89
CA GLY A 17 6.13 -28.43 -21.46
C GLY A 17 4.99 -27.50 -21.88
N ILE A 18 5.25 -26.19 -21.76
CA ILE A 18 4.30 -25.10 -21.98
C ILE A 18 4.12 -24.86 -23.50
N ASN A 19 2.87 -24.80 -23.97
CA ASN A 19 2.55 -24.56 -25.38
C ASN A 19 2.33 -23.06 -25.68
N LYS A 20 2.75 -22.60 -26.87
CA LYS A 20 2.69 -21.20 -27.35
C LYS A 20 1.31 -20.49 -27.18
N PRO A 21 0.14 -21.12 -27.43
CA PRO A 21 -1.17 -20.48 -27.24
C PRO A 21 -1.52 -20.16 -25.77
N GLY A 22 -1.02 -20.96 -24.83
CA GLY A 22 -1.21 -20.70 -23.39
C GLY A 22 -0.43 -19.48 -22.91
N LEU A 23 0.73 -19.23 -23.52
CA LEU A 23 1.56 -18.06 -23.26
C LEU A 23 0.90 -16.75 -23.77
N GLU A 24 0.25 -16.80 -24.93
CA GLU A 24 -0.49 -15.64 -25.49
C GLU A 24 -1.72 -15.28 -24.64
N THR A 25 -2.46 -16.29 -24.15
CA THR A 25 -3.64 -16.04 -23.31
C THR A 25 -3.24 -15.52 -21.92
N LEU A 26 -2.13 -16.01 -21.34
CA LEU A 26 -1.55 -15.43 -20.13
C LEU A 26 -1.19 -13.96 -20.32
N SER A 27 -0.53 -13.63 -21.42
CA SER A 27 -0.16 -12.26 -21.76
C SER A 27 -1.38 -11.33 -21.74
N TYR A 28 -2.50 -11.77 -22.34
CA TYR A 28 -3.73 -10.99 -22.35
C TYR A 28 -4.36 -10.82 -20.95
N LEU A 29 -4.42 -11.89 -20.15
CA LEU A 29 -4.94 -11.81 -18.78
C LEU A 29 -4.06 -10.93 -17.90
N GLN A 30 -2.74 -11.03 -18.05
CA GLN A 30 -1.77 -10.18 -17.37
C GLN A 30 -1.96 -8.72 -17.78
N GLN A 31 -2.08 -8.40 -19.07
CA GLN A 31 -2.36 -7.04 -19.54
C GLN A 31 -3.68 -6.49 -18.98
N TYR A 32 -4.69 -7.34 -18.85
CA TYR A 32 -6.01 -6.95 -18.33
C TYR A 32 -5.99 -6.69 -16.82
N PHE A 33 -5.35 -7.55 -16.04
CA PHE A 33 -5.30 -7.43 -14.57
C PHE A 33 -4.16 -6.53 -14.07
N CYS A 34 -3.08 -6.43 -14.84
CA CYS A 34 -1.85 -5.73 -14.49
C CYS A 34 -1.61 -4.64 -15.53
N THR A 35 -1.98 -3.40 -15.19
CA THR A 35 -1.95 -2.25 -16.13
C THR A 35 -0.57 -1.87 -16.67
N SER A 36 0.52 -2.46 -16.18
CA SER A 36 1.83 -2.39 -16.85
C SER A 36 2.73 -3.55 -16.41
N LEU A 37 2.90 -4.55 -17.26
CA LEU A 37 4.03 -5.48 -17.17
C LEU A 37 4.83 -5.34 -18.46
N GLU A 38 5.86 -4.48 -18.44
CA GLU A 38 6.90 -4.55 -19.45
C GLU A 38 7.73 -5.82 -19.17
N ASN A 39 7.56 -6.82 -20.04
CA ASN A 39 8.24 -8.13 -20.09
C ASN A 39 7.57 -9.28 -19.32
N ILE A 40 7.04 -10.21 -20.10
CA ILE A 40 6.42 -11.46 -19.68
C ILE A 40 7.53 -12.48 -19.46
N SER A 41 7.72 -12.93 -18.21
CA SER A 41 8.36 -14.21 -17.92
C SER A 41 7.29 -15.21 -17.50
N GLU A 42 7.48 -16.49 -17.84
CA GLU A 42 6.68 -17.58 -17.28
C GLU A 42 6.77 -17.49 -15.74
N ASN A 43 5.62 -17.37 -15.07
CA ASN A 43 5.48 -17.07 -13.64
C ASN A 43 5.64 -15.58 -13.22
N SER A 44 5.01 -14.66 -13.95
CA SER A 44 5.02 -13.24 -13.58
C SER A 44 4.04 -12.94 -12.44
N SER A 45 4.54 -12.19 -11.45
CA SER A 45 3.73 -11.63 -10.37
C SER A 45 3.55 -10.14 -10.61
N CYS A 46 2.34 -9.62 -10.43
CA CYS A 46 2.06 -8.20 -10.59
C CYS A 46 1.45 -7.60 -9.34
N LYS A 47 1.81 -6.34 -9.09
CA LYS A 47 1.42 -5.60 -7.89
C LYS A 47 0.27 -4.69 -8.25
N VAL A 48 -0.84 -4.84 -7.55
CA VAL A 48 -2.04 -4.04 -7.78
C VAL A 48 -2.47 -3.33 -6.50
N CYS A 49 -3.05 -2.15 -6.71
CA CYS A 49 -3.69 -1.36 -5.67
C CYS A 49 -5.20 -1.29 -5.92
N PRO A 50 -6.03 -1.10 -4.87
CA PRO A 50 -7.44 -0.86 -5.07
C PRO A 50 -7.69 0.39 -5.92
N HIS A 51 -8.88 0.47 -6.50
CA HIS A 51 -9.27 1.63 -7.31
C HIS A 51 -9.12 2.95 -6.53
N ASN A 52 -8.58 3.98 -7.19
CA ASN A 52 -8.23 5.29 -6.61
C ASN A 52 -7.11 5.28 -5.56
N TRP A 53 -6.25 4.26 -5.55
CA TRP A 53 -5.02 4.24 -4.75
C TRP A 53 -3.81 4.36 -5.69
N TYR A 54 -2.81 5.13 -5.28
CA TYR A 54 -1.55 5.22 -6.01
C TYR A 54 -0.65 4.05 -5.64
N LEU A 55 -0.05 3.40 -6.64
CA LEU A 55 0.95 2.35 -6.45
C LEU A 55 2.35 2.95 -6.40
N HIS A 56 3.12 2.63 -5.36
CA HIS A 56 4.57 2.87 -5.33
C HIS A 56 5.27 1.73 -4.62
N LYS A 57 6.11 1.01 -5.37
CA LYS A 57 6.82 -0.19 -4.91
C LYS A 57 5.87 -1.24 -4.32
N GLN A 58 5.98 -1.50 -3.02
CA GLN A 58 5.20 -2.51 -2.29
C GLN A 58 4.00 -1.93 -1.52
N LYS A 59 3.67 -0.65 -1.75
CA LYS A 59 2.61 0.04 -1.02
C LYS A 59 1.63 0.71 -1.96
N CYS A 60 0.41 0.82 -1.46
CA CYS A 60 -0.71 1.55 -2.02
C CYS A 60 -1.03 2.74 -1.12
N TYR A 61 -1.28 3.89 -1.73
CA TYR A 61 -1.52 5.15 -1.01
C TYR A 61 -2.86 5.75 -1.41
N TRP A 62 -3.66 6.14 -0.43
CA TRP A 62 -4.92 6.85 -0.64
C TRP A 62 -4.86 8.21 0.01
N ILE A 63 -5.17 9.23 -0.78
CA ILE A 63 -5.14 10.63 -0.36
C ILE A 63 -6.58 11.09 -0.18
N SER A 64 -6.93 11.54 1.01
CA SER A 64 -8.29 11.98 1.28
C SER A 64 -8.63 13.28 0.53
N THR A 65 -9.90 13.44 0.19
CA THR A 65 -10.47 14.71 -0.28
C THR A 65 -11.07 15.52 0.86
N GLU A 66 -11.53 14.84 1.90
CA GLU A 66 -12.12 15.41 3.11
C GLU A 66 -11.06 15.90 4.10
N LYS A 67 -11.50 16.51 5.20
CA LYS A 67 -10.65 16.96 6.30
C LYS A 67 -11.17 16.43 7.63
N LEU A 68 -10.33 15.75 8.38
CA LEU A 68 -10.65 15.18 9.69
C LEU A 68 -9.56 15.51 10.72
N THR A 69 -9.87 15.33 12.00
CA THR A 69 -8.84 15.36 13.06
C THR A 69 -7.91 14.16 12.89
N TRP A 70 -6.74 14.20 13.51
CA TRP A 70 -5.76 13.12 13.35
C TRP A 70 -6.33 11.76 13.80
N ASN A 71 -6.99 11.70 14.97
CA ASN A 71 -7.61 10.45 15.45
C ASN A 71 -8.68 9.91 14.49
N LYS A 72 -9.57 10.77 13.99
CA LYS A 72 -10.61 10.35 13.03
C LYS A 72 -10.03 9.91 11.69
N SER A 73 -8.93 10.54 11.27
CA SER A 73 -8.20 10.14 10.07
C SER A 73 -7.58 8.75 10.24
N MET A 74 -7.10 8.41 11.45
CA MET A 74 -6.57 7.09 11.77
C MET A 74 -7.67 6.03 11.72
N GLU A 75 -8.82 6.30 12.34
CA GLU A 75 -10.00 5.44 12.31
C GLU A 75 -10.49 5.18 10.87
N ASP A 76 -10.51 6.21 10.02
CA ASP A 76 -10.85 6.07 8.60
C ASP A 76 -9.87 5.13 7.87
N CYS A 77 -8.56 5.28 8.07
CA CYS A 77 -7.59 4.36 7.48
C CYS A 77 -7.81 2.92 7.95
N THR A 78 -8.07 2.71 9.24
CA THR A 78 -8.40 1.38 9.78
C THR A 78 -9.67 0.81 9.13
N ALA A 79 -10.72 1.61 8.97
CA ALA A 79 -11.94 1.19 8.29
C ALA A 79 -11.73 0.81 6.81
N LYS A 80 -10.67 1.32 6.16
CA LYS A 80 -10.26 0.93 4.80
C LYS A 80 -9.32 -0.29 4.76
N ASN A 81 -9.20 -1.03 5.85
CA ASN A 81 -8.23 -2.12 6.04
C ASN A 81 -6.80 -1.65 5.70
N SER A 82 -6.44 -0.48 6.23
CA SER A 82 -5.17 0.20 5.99
C SER A 82 -4.69 0.88 7.26
N GLN A 83 -3.55 1.56 7.20
CA GLN A 83 -3.02 2.37 8.30
C GLN A 83 -2.73 3.79 7.84
N MET A 84 -2.56 4.72 8.77
CA MET A 84 -2.08 6.05 8.42
C MET A 84 -0.62 5.96 7.93
N LEU A 85 -0.25 6.80 6.96
CA LEU A 85 1.05 6.77 6.29
C LEU A 85 2.24 6.75 7.28
N VAL A 86 3.14 5.78 7.10
CA VAL A 86 4.43 5.69 7.81
C VAL A 86 5.55 5.78 6.79
N ILE A 87 6.25 6.91 6.78
CA ILE A 87 7.30 7.18 5.80
C ILE A 87 8.59 6.46 6.23
N GLN A 88 9.10 5.60 5.35
CA GLN A 88 10.24 4.73 5.61
C GLN A 88 11.56 5.34 5.11
N ASN A 89 11.51 6.16 4.05
CA ASN A 89 12.72 6.69 3.41
C ASN A 89 12.42 7.92 2.52
N GLN A 90 13.49 8.54 2.02
CA GLN A 90 13.42 9.73 1.16
C GLN A 90 12.81 9.47 -0.22
N ASP A 91 12.89 8.25 -0.74
CA ASP A 91 12.27 7.89 -2.02
C ASP A 91 10.74 7.86 -1.92
N GLU A 92 10.21 7.30 -0.82
CA GLU A 92 8.78 7.36 -0.51
C GLU A 92 8.32 8.81 -0.33
N MET A 93 9.11 9.65 0.34
CA MET A 93 8.82 11.06 0.50
C MET A 93 8.78 11.82 -0.84
N ALA A 94 9.72 11.54 -1.75
CA ALA A 94 9.75 12.13 -3.08
C ALA A 94 8.55 11.70 -3.94
N PHE A 95 8.15 10.43 -3.85
CA PHE A 95 6.93 9.94 -4.49
C PHE A 95 5.68 10.67 -3.97
N LEU A 96 5.56 10.82 -2.65
CA LEU A 96 4.43 11.50 -2.02
C LEU A 96 4.33 12.97 -2.42
N GLU A 97 5.45 13.67 -2.56
CA GLU A 97 5.45 15.04 -3.09
C GLU A 97 4.85 15.11 -4.51
N ASN A 98 5.15 14.14 -5.38
CA ASN A 98 4.64 14.12 -6.74
C ASN A 98 3.14 13.84 -6.83
N VAL A 99 2.61 12.95 -5.97
CA VAL A 99 1.18 12.57 -6.00
C VAL A 99 0.30 13.50 -5.16
N THR A 100 0.89 14.29 -4.26
CA THR A 100 0.17 15.28 -3.46
C THR A 100 0.17 16.62 -4.20
N LYS A 101 -0.99 17.30 -4.24
CA LYS A 101 -1.07 18.62 -4.90
C LYS A 101 -0.19 19.63 -4.14
N PRO A 102 0.54 20.51 -4.83
CA PRO A 102 1.33 21.57 -4.19
C PRO A 102 0.50 22.36 -3.17
N GLY A 103 1.10 22.65 -2.02
CA GLY A 103 0.48 23.42 -0.94
C GLY A 103 -0.57 22.66 -0.09
N ARG A 104 -0.81 21.37 -0.35
CA ARG A 104 -1.65 20.55 0.54
C ARG A 104 -0.87 20.08 1.75
N LEU A 105 -1.43 20.34 2.93
CA LEU A 105 -0.99 19.75 4.19
C LEU A 105 -1.80 18.49 4.46
N LEU A 106 -1.12 17.41 4.83
CA LEU A 106 -1.73 16.08 4.97
C LEU A 106 -1.29 15.43 6.27
N TRP A 107 -2.23 14.98 7.09
CA TRP A 107 -1.91 14.15 8.25
C TRP A 107 -1.20 12.87 7.80
N ILE A 108 -0.14 12.56 8.54
CA ILE A 108 0.61 11.29 8.45
C ILE A 108 0.60 10.62 9.81
N GLY A 109 0.99 9.35 9.86
CA GLY A 109 0.94 8.50 11.05
C GLY A 109 1.97 8.86 12.11
N LEU A 110 2.37 10.12 12.24
CA LEU A 110 3.35 10.61 13.21
C LEU A 110 2.66 11.38 14.33
N ARG A 111 2.96 11.05 15.58
CA ARG A 111 2.40 11.71 16.77
C ARG A 111 3.47 11.90 17.85
N ALA A 112 3.39 13.01 18.56
CA ALA A 112 4.19 13.25 19.75
C ALA A 112 3.55 12.56 20.97
N THR A 113 4.30 11.66 21.60
CA THR A 113 3.85 11.00 22.83
C THR A 113 3.83 12.00 24.00
N SER A 114 2.77 11.98 24.80
CA SER A 114 2.57 12.95 25.89
C SER A 114 3.59 12.78 27.03
N SER A 115 4.08 11.56 27.25
CA SER A 115 5.01 11.22 28.34
C SER A 115 6.46 11.57 28.02
N GLU A 116 6.94 11.19 26.83
CA GLU A 116 8.36 11.30 26.48
C GLU A 116 8.67 12.49 25.59
N ARG A 117 7.65 13.20 25.07
CA ARG A 117 7.80 14.26 24.06
C ARG A 117 8.67 13.81 22.89
N LYS A 118 8.45 12.56 22.44
CA LYS A 118 9.12 11.96 21.29
C LYS A 118 8.12 11.71 20.18
N TRP A 119 8.61 11.85 18.96
CA TRP A 119 7.87 11.50 17.75
C TRP A 119 7.85 9.98 17.55
N THR A 120 6.65 9.43 17.43
CA THR A 120 6.42 7.99 17.24
C THR A 120 5.44 7.78 16.10
N TRP A 121 5.73 6.80 15.27
CA TRP A 121 4.86 6.37 14.18
C TRP A 121 3.72 5.48 14.69
N VAL A 122 2.60 5.42 13.96
CA VAL A 122 1.44 4.58 14.31
C VAL A 122 1.74 3.08 14.36
N ASN A 123 2.81 2.63 13.71
CA ASN A 123 3.30 1.24 13.79
C ASN A 123 4.21 0.99 15.01
N GLY A 124 4.41 1.99 15.87
CA GLY A 124 5.24 1.92 17.07
C GLY A 124 6.73 2.22 16.86
N SER A 125 7.22 2.43 15.63
CA SER A 125 8.63 2.77 15.41
C SER A 125 8.92 4.23 15.77
N SER A 126 10.14 4.49 16.27
CA SER A 126 10.62 5.85 16.53
C SER A 126 10.87 6.63 15.25
N PHE A 127 10.70 7.95 15.31
CA PHE A 127 11.10 8.85 14.23
C PHE A 127 12.63 8.95 14.11
N ASP A 128 13.15 9.00 12.88
CA ASP A 128 14.55 9.31 12.59
C ASP A 128 14.66 10.76 12.11
N ASP A 129 15.40 11.59 12.84
CA ASP A 129 15.61 13.01 12.53
C ASP A 129 16.23 13.24 11.14
N LYS A 130 16.92 12.23 10.58
CA LYS A 130 17.45 12.28 9.20
C LYS A 130 16.36 12.34 8.14
N LEU A 131 15.13 11.90 8.46
CA LEU A 131 14.01 11.92 7.53
C LEU A 131 13.48 13.35 7.34
N SER A 132 13.44 14.15 8.40
CA SER A 132 13.06 15.57 8.31
C SER A 132 13.74 16.38 9.41
N SER A 133 14.90 16.95 9.09
CA SER A 133 15.71 17.74 10.02
C SER A 133 15.08 19.07 10.47
N LYS A 134 13.93 19.44 9.90
CA LYS A 134 13.19 20.68 10.20
C LYS A 134 11.97 20.45 11.11
N LEU A 135 11.75 19.22 11.55
CA LEU A 135 10.64 18.94 12.46
C LEU A 135 10.94 19.55 13.82
N ASP A 136 10.05 20.42 14.30
CA ASP A 136 10.17 21.02 15.62
C ASP A 136 10.20 19.95 16.73
N PRO A 137 10.82 20.26 17.89
CA PRO A 137 10.76 19.38 19.05
C PRO A 137 9.30 19.03 19.40
N ALA A 138 9.07 17.75 19.69
CA ALA A 138 7.72 17.25 19.94
C ALA A 138 7.08 17.98 21.13
N LYS A 139 5.94 18.65 20.88
CA LYS A 139 5.08 19.19 21.93
C LYS A 139 4.01 18.15 22.27
N ALA A 140 3.61 18.08 23.53
CA ALA A 140 2.60 17.13 23.95
C ALA A 140 1.30 17.36 23.16
N ASN A 141 0.73 16.29 22.61
CA ASN A 141 -0.50 16.29 21.79
C ASN A 141 -0.40 16.97 20.41
N ASP A 142 0.82 17.12 19.88
CA ASP A 142 1.02 17.46 18.48
C ASP A 142 1.11 16.20 17.58
N CYS A 143 0.74 16.40 16.33
CA CYS A 143 0.73 15.41 15.27
C CYS A 143 1.51 15.93 14.06
N GLY A 144 2.09 15.02 13.27
CA GLY A 144 2.87 15.38 12.09
C GLY A 144 2.01 15.54 10.85
N LYS A 145 2.26 16.60 10.07
CA LYS A 145 1.73 16.79 8.71
C LYS A 145 2.85 16.76 7.68
N LEU A 146 2.57 16.18 6.53
CA LEU A 146 3.39 16.32 5.34
C LEU A 146 3.11 17.66 4.66
N ASN A 147 4.18 18.38 4.30
CA ASN A 147 4.19 19.62 3.53
C ASN A 147 5.29 19.52 2.44
N GLY A 148 4.94 19.00 1.26
CA GLY A 148 5.94 18.62 0.26
C GLY A 148 6.90 17.56 0.82
N LYS A 149 8.21 17.82 0.79
CA LYS A 149 9.25 16.97 1.41
C LYS A 149 9.56 17.28 2.87
N GLN A 150 8.70 18.01 3.57
CA GLN A 150 8.92 18.38 4.97
C GLN A 150 7.81 17.84 5.85
N ILE A 151 8.16 17.53 7.10
CA ILE A 151 7.20 17.20 8.14
C ILE A 151 7.12 18.38 9.08
N ILE A 152 5.91 18.83 9.38
CA ILE A 152 5.64 19.94 10.31
C ILE A 152 4.77 19.46 11.47
N SER A 153 4.93 20.10 12.62
CA SER A 153 4.13 19.86 13.83
C SER A 153 2.85 20.68 13.80
N GLU A 154 1.73 20.09 14.22
CA GLU A 154 0.46 20.81 14.39
C GLU A 154 -0.43 20.12 15.43
N SER A 155 -1.33 20.87 16.05
CA SER A 155 -2.30 20.33 16.99
C SER A 155 -3.19 19.25 16.35
N CYS A 156 -3.25 18.06 16.96
CA CYS A 156 -3.96 16.89 16.44
C CYS A 156 -5.47 17.10 16.20
N ILE A 157 -6.06 18.14 16.78
CA ILE A 157 -7.49 18.46 16.66
C ILE A 157 -7.83 19.29 15.40
N ILE A 158 -6.83 19.79 14.68
CA ILE A 158 -7.06 20.60 13.47
C ILE A 158 -7.54 19.73 12.30
N PRO A 159 -8.74 19.97 11.74
CA PRO A 159 -9.22 19.23 10.58
C PRO A 159 -8.30 19.41 9.38
N THR A 160 -7.71 18.31 8.89
CA THR A 160 -6.78 18.29 7.77
C THR A 160 -7.03 17.05 6.93
N SER A 161 -6.73 17.11 5.63
CA SER A 161 -6.72 15.92 4.80
C SER A 161 -5.63 14.95 5.28
N TRP A 162 -5.68 13.68 4.91
CA TRP A 162 -4.77 12.64 5.42
C TRP A 162 -4.38 11.66 4.32
N ILE A 163 -3.36 10.85 4.61
CA ILE A 163 -2.90 9.77 3.72
C ILE A 163 -3.00 8.44 4.46
N CYS A 164 -3.64 7.47 3.82
CA CYS A 164 -3.61 6.07 4.23
C CYS A 164 -2.63 5.28 3.37
N GLU A 165 -1.98 4.29 3.95
CA GLU A 165 -1.14 3.32 3.27
C GLU A 165 -1.58 1.88 3.57
N LYS A 166 -1.36 0.98 2.61
CA LYS A 166 -1.40 -0.47 2.83
C LYS A 166 -0.51 -1.19 1.86
N LYS A 167 -0.25 -2.46 2.12
CA LYS A 167 0.54 -3.30 1.21
C LYS A 167 -0.22 -3.56 -0.09
N VAL A 168 0.55 -3.75 -1.16
CA VAL A 168 0.02 -4.18 -2.47
C VAL A 168 -0.60 -5.57 -2.39
N LEU A 169 -1.53 -5.85 -3.30
CA LEU A 169 -1.94 -7.21 -3.59
C LEU A 169 -1.05 -7.73 -4.71
N VAL A 170 -0.45 -8.89 -4.49
CA VAL A 170 0.33 -9.58 -5.51
C VAL A 170 -0.56 -10.60 -6.19
N ILE A 171 -0.79 -10.41 -7.48
CA ILE A 171 -1.47 -11.38 -8.34
C ILE A 171 -0.40 -12.25 -8.98
N GLN A 172 -0.44 -13.54 -8.70
CA GLN A 172 0.37 -14.55 -9.38
C GLN A 172 -0.50 -15.33 -10.35
N LEU A 173 -0.08 -15.38 -11.62
CA LEU A 173 -0.75 -16.12 -12.68
C LEU A 173 0.16 -17.24 -13.20
N GLU A 174 -0.31 -18.48 -13.10
CA GLU A 174 0.43 -19.67 -13.54
C GLU A 174 -0.35 -20.41 -14.65
N VAL A 175 0.36 -20.85 -15.71
CA VAL A 175 -0.21 -21.80 -16.69
C VAL A 175 -0.32 -23.16 -16.03
N CYS A 176 -1.47 -23.80 -16.14
CA CYS A 176 -1.60 -25.20 -15.73
C CYS A 176 -0.97 -26.11 -16.81
N PRO A 177 0.06 -26.92 -16.50
CA PRO A 177 0.76 -27.74 -17.49
C PRO A 177 -0.12 -28.83 -18.11
N ILE A 178 -1.17 -29.26 -17.41
CA ILE A 178 -2.15 -30.27 -17.84
C ILE A 178 -3.25 -29.72 -18.76
N SER A 179 -3.43 -28.40 -18.83
CA SER A 179 -4.42 -27.75 -19.68
C SER A 179 -3.95 -26.34 -20.02
N PRO A 180 -3.40 -26.11 -21.23
CA PRO A 180 -2.79 -24.83 -21.58
C PRO A 180 -3.78 -23.66 -21.66
N PHE A 181 -5.09 -23.94 -21.57
CA PHE A 181 -6.17 -22.95 -21.50
C PHE A 181 -6.66 -22.68 -20.07
N THR A 182 -6.07 -23.32 -19.07
CA THR A 182 -6.43 -23.13 -17.66
C THR A 182 -5.33 -22.37 -16.92
N PHE A 183 -5.73 -21.38 -16.15
CA PHE A 183 -4.83 -20.55 -15.36
C PHE A 183 -5.24 -20.57 -13.90
N LYS A 184 -4.23 -20.52 -13.02
CA LYS A 184 -4.45 -20.31 -11.58
C LYS A 184 -4.07 -18.88 -11.23
N ALA A 185 -5.01 -18.15 -10.62
CA ALA A 185 -4.76 -16.84 -10.03
C ALA A 185 -4.70 -16.98 -8.51
N SER A 186 -3.63 -16.48 -7.90
CA SER A 186 -3.49 -16.39 -6.45
C SER A 186 -3.28 -14.94 -6.04
N MET A 187 -3.96 -14.51 -4.97
CA MET A 187 -3.86 -13.15 -4.42
C MET A 187 -3.27 -13.22 -3.02
N ASN A 188 -2.09 -12.65 -2.87
CA ASN A 188 -1.38 -12.65 -1.60
C ASN A 188 -1.06 -11.21 -1.18
N THR A 189 -1.10 -10.95 0.13
CA THR A 189 -0.49 -9.74 0.72
C THR A 189 0.93 -10.09 1.11
N GLU A 190 1.92 -9.35 0.60
CA GLU A 190 3.32 -9.46 1.04
C GLU A 190 3.52 -8.85 2.44
#